data_AF-X1L9J2-F1
#
_entry.id   AF-X1L9J2-F1
#
_cell.length_a   1.000
_cell.length_b   1.000
_cell.length_c   1.000
_cell.angle_alpha   90.00
_cell.angle_beta   90.00
_cell.angle_gamma   90.00
#
_symmetry.space_group_name_H-M   'P 1'
#
loop_
_entity.id
_entity.type
_entity.pdbx_description
1 polymer ?
#
loop_
_entity_poly.entity_id
_entity_poly.type
_entity_poly.pdbx_seq_one_letter_code
_entity_poly.pdbx_strand_id
1 'polypeptide(L)' 'ATVNALYQNNLKPIYCDIKIDDFNINPDYIEDLITSKTSAILPVHVFGNPCNIEQI' A
#
# COMPACT_ATOMS: atom_id res chain seq x y z
N ALA A 1 5.34 -1.96 7.62
CA ALA A 1 4.46 -3.02 8.14
C ALA A 1 4.63 -4.29 7.30
N THR A 2 4.42 -5.49 7.86
CA THR A 2 4.52 -6.75 7.10
C THR A 2 3.13 -7.32 6.81
N VAL A 3 2.98 -8.01 5.68
CA VAL A 3 1.72 -8.62 5.24
C VAL A 3 1.15 -9.59 6.31
N ASN A 4 2.01 -10.24 7.08
CA ASN A 4 1.60 -11.16 8.14
C ASN A 4 0.68 -10.50 9.18
N ALA A 5 0.89 -9.22 9.50
CA ALA A 5 0.03 -8.49 10.44
C ALA A 5 -1.41 -8.36 9.92
N LEU A 6 -1.59 -8.25 8.59
CA LEU A 6 -2.92 -8.19 7.98
C LEU A 6 -3.63 -9.54 8.10
N TYR A 7 -2.94 -10.64 7.79
CA TYR A 7 -3.49 -11.99 7.91
C TYR A 7 -3.87 -12.33 9.35
N GLN A 8 -3.06 -11.94 10.34
CA GLN A 8 -3.36 -12.14 11.76
C GLN A 8 -4.64 -11.40 12.22
N ASN A 9 -5.04 -10.36 11.50
CA ASN A 9 -6.26 -9.60 11.76
C ASN A 9 -7.42 -9.97 10.80
N ASN A 10 -7.31 -11.10 10.11
CA ASN A 10 -8.30 -11.58 9.12
C ASN A 10 -8.59 -10.56 8.00
N LEU A 11 -7.62 -9.70 7.67
CA LEU A 11 -7.70 -8.78 6.55
C LEU A 11 -7.17 -9.45 5.29
N LYS A 12 -7.79 -9.17 4.15
CA LYS A 12 -7.34 -9.63 2.83
C LYS A 12 -6.46 -8.54 2.19
N PRO A 13 -5.15 -8.76 2.02
CA PRO A 13 -4.29 -7.82 1.31
C PRO A 13 -4.63 -7.77 -0.18
N ILE A 14 -4.67 -6.56 -0.74
CA ILE A 14 -4.65 -6.31 -2.19
C ILE A 14 -3.32 -5.60 -2.48
N TYR A 15 -2.53 -6.15 -3.39
CA TYR A 15 -1.21 -5.60 -3.71
C TYR A 15 -1.33 -4.53 -4.80
N CYS A 16 -0.71 -3.39 -4.55
CA CYS A 16 -0.48 -2.33 -5.53
C CYS A 16 0.98 -2.39 -5.97
N ASP A 17 1.25 -2.02 -7.22
CA ASP A 17 2.61 -2.00 -7.76
C ASP A 17 3.43 -0.84 -7.16
N ILE A 18 4.74 -0.89 -7.33
CA ILE A 18 5.68 0.09 -6.79
C ILE A 18 6.25 1.01 -7.88
N LYS A 19 6.79 2.15 -7.48
CA LYS A 19 7.69 2.92 -8.34
C LYS A 19 9.12 2.37 -8.20
N ILE A 20 9.83 2.24 -9.32
CA ILE A 20 11.16 1.62 -9.34
C ILE A 20 12.27 2.53 -8.79
N ASP A 21 12.01 3.83 -8.70
CA ASP A 21 12.94 4.86 -8.23
C ASP A 21 13.10 4.86 -6.72
N ASP A 22 12.00 4.72 -5.96
CA ASP A 22 11.99 4.79 -4.49
C ASP A 22 11.54 3.49 -3.80
N PHE A 23 11.03 2.53 -4.58
CA PHE A 23 10.46 1.26 -4.14
C PHE A 23 9.19 1.36 -3.29
N ASN A 24 8.60 2.55 -3.18
CA ASN A 24 7.34 2.76 -2.48
C ASN A 24 6.16 2.40 -3.40
N ILE A 25 5.00 2.21 -2.79
CA ILE A 25 3.73 2.02 -3.50
C ILE A 25 3.50 3.16 -4.51
N ASN A 26 3.11 2.82 -5.74
CA ASN A 26 2.77 3.82 -6.76
C ASN A 26 1.36 4.36 -6.53
N PRO A 27 1.18 5.64 -6.14
CA PRO A 27 -0.15 6.19 -5.86
C PRO A 27 -1.06 6.21 -7.09
N ASP A 28 -0.48 6.29 -8.29
CA ASP A 28 -1.24 6.38 -9.55
C ASP A 28 -2.05 5.11 -9.84
N TYR A 29 -1.74 3.99 -9.17
CA TYR A 29 -2.43 2.70 -9.34
C TYR A 29 -3.34 2.34 -8.16
N ILE A 30 -3.42 3.16 -7.12
CA ILE A 30 -4.20 2.84 -5.91
C ILE A 30 -5.70 2.85 -6.19
N GLU A 31 -6.20 3.91 -6.84
CA GLU A 31 -7.64 4.11 -7.08
C GLU A 31 -8.27 2.95 -7.87
N ASP A 32 -7.56 2.40 -8.86
CA ASP A 32 -8.02 1.25 -9.67
C ASP A 32 -8.19 -0.05 -8.85
N LEU A 33 -7.57 -0.12 -7.67
CA LEU A 33 -7.65 -1.26 -6.76
C LEU A 33 -8.68 -1.08 -5.66
N ILE A 34 -9.26 0.12 -5.52
CA ILE A 34 -10.29 0.39 -4.51
C ILE A 34 -11.59 -0.30 -4.91
N THR A 35 -12.15 -1.05 -3.96
CA THR A 35 -13.43 -1.73 -4.10
C THR A 35 -14.33 -1.36 -2.93
N SER A 36 -15.60 -1.75 -2.99
CA SER A 36 -16.52 -1.63 -1.85
C SER A 36 -16.09 -2.38 -0.58
N LYS A 37 -15.06 -3.24 -0.66
CA LYS A 37 -14.49 -3.98 0.47
C LYS A 37 -13.19 -3.36 0.99
N THR A 38 -12.65 -2.34 0.34
CA THR A 38 -11.41 -1.69 0.75
C THR A 38 -11.69 -0.83 1.99
N SER A 39 -10.95 -1.08 3.07
CA SER A 39 -11.13 -0.40 4.37
C SER A 39 -9.96 0.49 4.77
N ALA A 40 -8.77 0.26 4.20
CA ALA A 40 -7.56 1.03 4.48
C ALA A 40 -6.52 0.84 3.37
N ILE A 41 -5.62 1.82 3.25
CA ILE A 41 -4.39 1.73 2.47
C ILE A 41 -3.23 1.67 3.48
N LEU A 42 -2.28 0.75 3.28
CA LEU A 42 -1.15 0.55 4.17
C LEU A 42 0.18 0.77 3.42
N PRO A 43 0.65 2.02 3.27
CA PRO A 43 1.94 2.30 2.64
C PRO A 43 3.10 1.87 3.55
N VAL A 44 4.25 1.60 2.94
CA VAL A 44 5.50 1.28 3.64
C VAL A 44 6.57 2.24 3.14
N HIS A 45 7.20 2.98 4.06
CA HIS A 45 8.39 3.77 3.77
C HIS A 45 9.59 2.85 3.55
N VAL A 46 9.74 2.34 2.33
CA VAL A 46 10.72 1.30 2.01
C VAL A 46 12.13 1.86 2.19
N PHE A 47 12.98 1.14 2.94
CA PHE A 47 14.35 1.55 3.30
C PHE A 47 14.47 2.94 3.97
N GLY A 48 13.36 3.49 4.50
CA GLY A 48 13.32 4.83 5.08
C GLY A 48 12.98 5.93 4.08
N ASN A 49 12.70 5.60 2.81
CA ASN A 49 12.21 6.54 1.81
C ASN A 49 10.76 6.93 2.14
N PRO A 50 10.44 8.22 2.37
CA PRO A 50 9.08 8.65 2.64
C PRO A 50 8.17 8.39 1.44
N CYS A 51 6.96 7.90 1.72
CA CYS A 51 5.91 7.77 0.70
C CYS A 51 5.30 9.14 0.42
N ASN A 52 4.70 9.31 -0.75
CA ASN A 52 3.92 10.49 -1.07
C ASN A 52 2.57 10.50 -0.31
N ILE A 53 2.58 10.85 0.97
CA ILE A 53 1.39 10.85 1.84
C ILE A 53 0.33 11.84 1.39
N GLU A 54 0.69 12.93 0.70
CA GLU A 54 -0.32 13.87 0.19
C GLU A 54 -1.15 13.28 -0.96
N GLN A 55 -0.57 12.32 -1.70
CA GLN A 55 -1.23 11.67 -2.84
C GLN A 55 -1.96 10.37 -2.45
N ILE A 56 -1.61 9.76 -1.30
CA ILE A 56 -2.19 8.51 -0.78
C ILE A 56 -3.33 8.83 0.19
#